data_AF-A0A7X7P3D8-F1
#
_entry.id   AF-A0A7X7P3D8-F1
#
_cell.length_a   1.000
_cell.length_b   1.000
_cell.length_c   1.000
_cell.angle_alpha   90.00
_cell.angle_beta   90.00
_cell.angle_gamma   90.00
#
_symmetry.space_group_name_H-M   'P 1'
#
loop_
_entity.id
_entity.type
_entity.pdbx_description
1 polymer ?
#
loop_
_entity_poly.entity_id
_entity_poly.type
_entity_poly.pdbx_seq_one_letter_code
_entity_poly.pdbx_strand_id
1 'polypeptide(L)'
;MRPAKLRRLLGAPTFEDDLELHRLDCLSSHAQMDIYDFLRSEREKFVAEPVLPPPLVRGRDLIALGFVPGPHFSGILRELYDRQLDGETDKSALLAGVPRPAPSGANGG
;
A
#
# COMPACT_ATOMS: atom_id res chain seq x y z
N MET A 1 -4.17 11.83 -6.53
CA MET A 1 -3.27 11.13 -5.58
C MET A 1 -3.08 9.69 -6.06
N ARG A 2 -1.89 9.07 -5.95
CA ARG A 2 -1.73 7.63 -6.29
C ARG A 2 -2.64 6.76 -5.40
N PRO A 3 -3.28 5.69 -5.90
CA PRO A 3 -4.18 4.87 -5.10
C PRO A 3 -3.55 4.33 -3.81
N ALA A 4 -2.30 3.86 -3.85
CA ALA A 4 -1.57 3.43 -2.65
C ALA A 4 -1.47 4.53 -1.58
N LYS A 5 -1.20 5.78 -1.99
CA LYS A 5 -1.15 6.92 -1.06
C LYS A 5 -2.55 7.24 -0.50
N LEU A 6 -3.59 7.17 -1.34
CA LEU A 6 -4.97 7.37 -0.92
C LEU A 6 -5.39 6.31 0.11
N ARG A 7 -5.21 5.02 -0.20
CA ARG A 7 -5.56 3.92 0.70
C ARG A 7 -4.81 4.03 2.03
N ARG A 8 -3.53 4.42 2.02
CA ARG A 8 -2.77 4.65 3.26
C ARG A 8 -3.32 5.81 4.10
N LEU A 9 -3.75 6.90 3.46
CA LEU A 9 -4.41 8.01 4.15
C LEU A 9 -5.74 7.57 4.76
N LEU A 10 -6.62 6.99 3.93
CA LEU A 10 -7.96 6.54 4.34
C LEU A 10 -7.91 5.44 5.42
N GLY A 11 -6.84 4.63 5.45
CA GLY A 11 -6.66 3.53 6.40
C GLY A 11 -5.87 3.91 7.65
N ALA A 12 -5.46 5.17 7.80
CA ALA A 12 -4.73 5.62 8.97
C ALA A 12 -5.62 5.53 10.23
N PRO A 13 -5.07 5.15 11.40
CA PRO A 13 -5.85 5.09 12.64
C PRO A 13 -6.49 6.43 13.04
N THR A 14 -5.86 7.55 12.66
CA THR A 14 -6.31 8.92 12.95
C THR A 14 -7.20 9.52 11.87
N PHE A 15 -7.54 8.76 10.82
CA PHE A 15 -8.20 9.31 9.63
C PHE A 15 -9.49 10.10 9.93
N GLU A 16 -10.33 9.59 10.83
CA GLU A 16 -11.60 10.26 11.18
C GLU A 16 -11.36 11.60 11.91
N ASP A 17 -10.38 11.63 12.84
CA ASP A 17 -9.99 12.85 13.55
C ASP A 17 -9.36 13.87 12.58
N ASP A 18 -8.49 13.40 11.68
CA ASP A 18 -7.83 14.23 10.68
C ASP A 18 -8.85 14.82 9.69
N LEU A 19 -9.87 14.05 9.30
CA LEU A 19 -10.94 14.49 8.40
C LEU A 19 -11.85 15.53 9.07
N GLU A 20 -12.21 15.34 10.34
CA GLU A 20 -13.01 16.30 11.09
C GLU A 20 -12.25 17.61 11.35
N LEU A 21 -10.96 17.52 11.69
CA LEU A 21 -10.10 18.70 11.83
C LEU A 21 -10.03 19.49 10.52
N HIS A 22 -9.86 18.81 9.38
CA HIS A 22 -9.88 19.44 8.06
C HIS A 22 -11.23 20.13 7.77
N ARG A 23 -12.36 19.51 8.12
CA ARG A 23 -13.71 20.09 7.97
C ARG A 23 -13.83 21.41 8.72
N LEU A 24 -13.41 21.44 9.98
CA LEU A 24 -13.48 22.64 10.83
C LEU A 24 -12.59 23.77 10.29
N ASP A 25 -11.36 23.44 9.87
CA ASP A 25 -10.43 24.39 9.28
C ASP A 25 -11.02 25.05 8.02
N CYS A 26 -11.53 24.25 7.08
CA CYS A 26 -12.17 24.75 5.86
C CYS A 26 -13.37 25.65 6.18
N LEU A 27 -14.25 25.24 7.11
CA LEU A 27 -15.41 26.05 7.50
C LEU A 27 -15.04 27.38 8.15
N SER A 28 -13.90 27.43 8.84
CA SER A 28 -13.41 28.66 9.50
C SER A 28 -12.64 29.61 8.58
N SER A 29 -12.26 29.14 7.39
CA SER A 29 -11.36 29.85 6.45
C SER A 29 -12.06 30.23 5.14
N HIS A 30 -12.12 29.31 4.17
CA HIS A 30 -12.58 29.58 2.79
C HIS A 30 -13.81 28.75 2.38
N ALA A 31 -14.32 27.90 3.27
CA ALA A 31 -15.48 27.00 3.08
C ALA A 31 -15.41 26.08 1.85
N GLN A 32 -14.20 25.75 1.36
CA GLN A 32 -14.05 24.80 0.25
C GLN A 32 -14.01 23.38 0.81
N MET A 33 -15.01 22.57 0.42
CA MET A 33 -15.24 21.24 0.97
C MET A 33 -14.82 20.11 0.02
N ASP A 34 -14.29 20.43 -1.16
CA ASP A 34 -14.01 19.45 -2.23
C ASP A 34 -13.12 18.28 -1.76
N ILE A 35 -12.10 18.55 -0.95
CA ILE A 35 -11.19 17.51 -0.42
C ILE A 35 -11.89 16.67 0.67
N TYR A 36 -12.65 17.31 1.55
CA TYR A 36 -13.45 16.61 2.56
C TYR A 36 -14.45 15.66 1.89
N ASP A 37 -15.21 16.15 0.92
CA ASP A 37 -16.22 15.36 0.18
C ASP A 37 -15.56 14.25 -0.64
N PHE A 38 -14.41 14.54 -1.27
CA PHE A 38 -13.61 13.53 -1.96
C PHE A 38 -13.15 12.42 -1.02
N LEU A 39 -12.54 12.74 0.12
CA LEU A 39 -12.03 11.71 1.05
C LEU A 39 -13.16 10.88 1.67
N ARG A 40 -14.29 11.51 1.98
CA ARG A 40 -15.49 10.81 2.48
C ARG A 40 -16.03 9.85 1.42
N SER A 41 -16.25 10.31 0.19
CA SER A 41 -16.77 9.47 -0.89
C SER A 41 -15.82 8.33 -1.26
N GLU A 42 -14.50 8.54 -1.22
CA GLU A 42 -13.53 7.46 -1.41
C GLU A 42 -13.57 6.44 -0.27
N ARG A 43 -13.71 6.88 0.99
CA ARG A 43 -13.83 5.99 2.15
C ARG A 43 -15.06 5.09 2.05
N GLU A 44 -16.19 5.63 1.59
CA GLU A 44 -17.45 4.90 1.40
C GLU A 44 -17.34 3.75 0.37
N LYS A 45 -16.36 3.78 -0.55
CA LYS A 45 -16.12 2.69 -1.51
C LYS A 45 -15.54 1.43 -0.86
N PHE A 46 -14.93 1.55 0.32
CA PHE A 46 -14.28 0.46 1.03
C PHE A 46 -15.14 -0.09 2.19
N VAL A 47 -16.47 -0.04 2.07
CA VAL A 47 -17.38 -0.64 3.06
C VAL A 47 -17.36 -2.18 2.99
N ALA A 48 -17.17 -2.74 1.78
CA ALA A 48 -17.17 -4.18 1.55
C ALA A 48 -15.79 -4.84 1.74
N GLU A 49 -14.71 -4.07 1.74
CA GLU A 49 -13.34 -4.57 1.89
C GLU A 49 -12.48 -3.59 2.71
N PRO A 50 -11.47 -4.07 3.46
CA PRO A 50 -10.59 -3.17 4.18
C PRO A 50 -9.84 -2.24 3.22
N VAL A 51 -9.81 -0.95 3.55
CA VAL A 51 -9.00 0.05 2.83
C VAL A 51 -7.54 -0.40 2.69
N LEU A 52 -6.99 -1.02 3.74
CA LEU A 52 -5.66 -1.64 3.72
C LEU A 52 -5.82 -3.17 3.81
N PRO A 53 -5.92 -3.87 2.67
CA PRO A 53 -6.02 -5.32 2.65
C PRO A 53 -4.70 -5.95 3.13
N PRO A 54 -4.73 -7.19 3.67
CA PRO A 54 -3.51 -7.90 4.00
C PRO A 54 -2.58 -8.04 2.78
N PRO A 55 -1.25 -7.92 2.95
CA PRO A 55 -0.32 -8.13 1.85
C PRO A 55 -0.43 -9.54 1.26
N LEU A 56 -0.58 -9.63 -0.06
CA LEU A 56 -0.62 -10.89 -0.81
C LEU A 56 0.75 -11.58 -0.85
N VAL A 57 1.82 -10.78 -0.96
CA VAL A 57 3.20 -11.22 -0.98
C VAL A 57 3.84 -11.05 0.40
N ARG A 58 4.52 -12.10 0.87
CA ARG A 58 5.25 -12.14 2.15
C ARG A 58 6.70 -12.55 1.92
N GLY A 59 7.55 -12.38 2.93
CA GLY A 59 8.98 -12.73 2.85
C GLY A 59 9.24 -14.18 2.39
N ARG A 60 8.40 -15.14 2.82
CA ARG A 60 8.50 -16.54 2.36
C ARG A 60 8.41 -16.71 0.85
N ASP A 61 7.66 -15.83 0.17
CA ASP A 61 7.52 -15.87 -1.27
C ASP A 61 8.81 -15.39 -1.94
N LEU A 62 9.46 -14.35 -1.40
CA LEU A 62 10.78 -13.93 -1.89
C LEU A 62 11.84 -15.03 -1.69
N ILE A 63 11.81 -15.73 -0.55
CA ILE A 63 12.70 -16.88 -0.32
C ILE A 63 12.47 -17.96 -1.38
N ALA A 64 11.21 -18.28 -1.70
CA ALA A 64 10.86 -19.23 -2.76
C ALA A 64 11.29 -18.74 -4.16
N LEU A 65 11.45 -17.43 -4.37
CA LEU A 65 12.01 -16.86 -5.61
C LEU A 65 13.55 -16.90 -5.66
N GLY A 66 14.23 -17.34 -4.59
CA GLY A 66 15.69 -17.44 -4.49
C GLY A 66 16.37 -16.30 -3.72
N PHE A 67 15.61 -15.40 -3.09
CA PHE A 67 16.20 -14.31 -2.30
C PHE A 67 16.70 -14.80 -0.94
N VAL A 68 17.83 -14.26 -0.50
CA VAL A 68 18.36 -14.48 0.86
C VAL A 68 17.74 -13.45 1.81
N PRO A 69 17.12 -13.86 2.94
CA PRO A 69 16.53 -12.92 3.91
C PRO A 69 17.50 -11.83 4.36
N GLY A 70 17.03 -10.58 4.40
CA GLY A 70 17.81 -9.45 4.89
C GLY A 70 17.05 -8.12 4.83
N PRO A 71 17.68 -7.00 5.23
CA PRO A 71 17.03 -5.69 5.32
C PRO A 71 16.37 -5.21 4.02
N HIS A 72 16.89 -5.64 2.87
CA HIS A 72 16.34 -5.30 1.55
C HIS A 72 14.92 -5.86 1.30
N PHE A 73 14.48 -6.88 2.06
CA PHE A 73 13.13 -7.42 1.94
C PHE A 73 12.05 -6.38 2.20
N SER A 74 12.28 -5.46 3.14
CA SER A 74 11.27 -4.45 3.49
C SER A 74 10.96 -3.53 2.31
N GLY A 75 11.98 -3.14 1.53
CA GLY A 75 11.83 -2.35 0.32
C GLY A 75 11.03 -3.09 -0.76
N ILE A 76 11.40 -4.35 -1.04
CA ILE A 76 10.70 -5.17 -2.04
C ILE A 76 9.24 -5.40 -1.64
N LEU A 77 9.00 -5.83 -0.40
CA LEU A 77 7.65 -6.09 0.10
C LEU A 77 6.80 -4.81 0.12
N ARG A 78 7.39 -3.66 0.42
CA ARG A 78 6.70 -2.37 0.36
C ARG A 78 6.28 -2.02 -1.06
N GLU A 79 7.18 -2.15 -2.04
CA GLU A 79 6.88 -1.87 -3.45
C GLU A 79 5.77 -2.79 -3.99
N LEU A 80 5.84 -4.08 -3.65
CA LEU A 80 4.80 -5.04 -4.04
C LEU A 80 3.46 -4.73 -3.37
N TYR A 81 3.48 -4.29 -2.10
CA TYR A 81 2.25 -3.86 -1.44
C TYR A 81 1.70 -2.56 -2.02
N ASP A 82 2.55 -1.61 -2.43
CA ASP A 82 2.10 -0.41 -3.14
C ASP A 82 1.47 -0.76 -4.50
N ARG A 83 2.03 -1.71 -5.26
CA ARG A 83 1.40 -2.26 -6.48
C ARG A 83 0.05 -2.94 -6.20
N GLN A 84 -0.05 -3.68 -5.10
CA GLN A 84 -1.31 -4.28 -4.67
C GLN A 84 -2.37 -3.22 -4.39
N LEU A 85 -2.01 -2.16 -3.66
CA LEU A 85 -2.91 -1.06 -3.36
C LEU A 85 -3.27 -0.23 -4.60
N ASP A 86 -2.40 -0.23 -5.62
CA ASP A 86 -2.64 0.37 -6.95
C ASP A 86 -3.51 -0.49 -7.87
N GLY A 87 -3.89 -1.72 -7.46
CA GLY A 87 -4.90 -2.54 -8.14
C GLY A 87 -4.42 -3.92 -8.61
N GLU A 88 -3.14 -4.25 -8.46
CA GLU A 88 -2.63 -5.59 -8.79
C GLU A 88 -3.03 -6.59 -7.69
N THR A 89 -4.17 -7.24 -7.87
CA THR A 89 -4.77 -8.14 -6.88
C THR A 89 -4.42 -9.61 -7.09
N ASP A 90 -3.61 -9.93 -8.11
CA ASP A 90 -3.08 -11.26 -8.31
C ASP A 90 -1.65 -11.41 -7.77
N LYS A 91 -1.46 -12.40 -6.89
CA LYS A 91 -0.16 -12.66 -6.26
C LYS A 91 0.91 -13.05 -7.29
N SER A 92 0.54 -13.82 -8.32
CA SER A 92 1.51 -14.30 -9.31
C SER A 92 2.01 -13.15 -10.19
N ALA A 93 1.13 -12.22 -10.56
CA ALA A 93 1.46 -11.00 -11.30
C ALA A 93 2.32 -10.03 -10.47
N LEU A 94 2.08 -9.93 -9.16
CA LEU A 94 3.00 -9.20 -8.26
C LEU A 94 4.41 -9.78 -8.30
N LEU A 95 4.54 -11.10 -8.11
CA LEU A 95 5.83 -11.79 -8.08
C LEU A 95 6.54 -11.82 -9.45
N ALA A 96 5.81 -11.87 -10.56
CA ALA A 96 6.36 -11.87 -11.92
C ALA A 96 7.16 -10.60 -12.23
N GLY A 97 6.80 -9.47 -11.61
CA GLY A 97 7.52 -8.20 -11.75
C GLY A 97 8.78 -8.06 -10.88
N VAL A 98 9.12 -9.07 -10.07
CA VAL A 98 10.30 -9.03 -9.19
C VAL A 98 11.53 -9.56 -9.95
N PRO A 99 12.61 -8.77 -10.11
CA PRO A 99 13.85 -9.25 -10.72
C PRO A 99 14.40 -10.44 -9.95
N ARG A 100 14.75 -11.52 -10.65
CA ARG A 100 15.33 -12.70 -10.00
C ARG A 100 16.73 -12.36 -9.46
N PRO A 101 17.08 -12.80 -8.25
CA PRO A 101 18.45 -12.66 -7.78
C PRO A 101 19.37 -13.46 -8.71
N ALA A 102 20.59 -12.95 -8.93
CA ALA A 102 21.59 -13.70 -9.68
C ALA A 102 21.74 -15.09 -9.03
N PRO A 103 21.92 -16.17 -9.83
CA PRO A 103 22.19 -17.47 -9.27
C PRO A 103 23.38 -17.30 -8.32
N SER A 104 23.19 -17.63 -7.05
CA SER A 104 24.29 -17.69 -6.10
C SER A 104 25.27 -18.69 -6.69
N GLY A 105 26.38 -18.18 -7.23
CA GLY A 105 27.47 -19.03 -7.66
C GLY A 105 27.90 -19.84 -6.46
N ALA A 106 27.66 -21.15 -6.52
CA ALA A 106 28.28 -22.10 -5.62
C ALA A 106 29.80 -21.94 -5.77
N ASN A 107 30.40 -21.13 -4.92
CA ASN A 107 31.85 -20.99 -4.80
C ASN A 107 32.28 -21.63 -3.48
N GLY A 108 32.86 -22.83 -3.61
CA GLY A 108 34.01 -23.27 -2.86
C GLY A 108 33.76 -24.00 -1.53
N GLY A 109 34.05 -25.30 -1.53
CA GLY A 109 34.19 -26.15 -0.34
C GLY A 109 34.09 -27.62 -0.68
#